data_AF-A0A8J3I9P6-F1
#
_entry.id   AF-A0A8J3I9P6-F1
#
_cell.length_a   1.000
_cell.length_b   1.000
_cell.length_c   1.000
_cell.angle_alpha   90.00
_cell.angle_beta   90.00
_cell.angle_gamma   90.00
#
_symmetry.space_group_name_H-M   'P 1'
#
loop_
_entity.id
_entity.type
_entity.pdbx_description
1 polymer ?
#
loop_
_entity_poly.entity_id
_entity_poly.type
_entity_poly.pdbx_seq_one_letter_code
_entity_poly.pdbx_strand_id
1 'polypeptide(L)'
;MITIRRFSPDLKTKVPRGHPGVFAVPIQFDKASFAHMSTDLIAERFNGQPIMIDSPTSVVAMYIEPHGSIDEHHNSNFTLFIVLKGAGYVRLGGQKGEERAISAGDAVLWPSNIDHTVWTEEEALEAIVIEVDTGSSNT
;
A
#
# COMPACT_ATOMS: atom_id res chain seq x y z
N MET A 1 15.65 -18.65 11.54
CA MET A 1 15.97 -17.39 12.25
C MET A 1 14.66 -16.75 12.64
N ILE A 2 14.53 -16.25 13.86
CA ILE A 2 13.34 -15.51 14.31
C ILE A 2 13.58 -14.03 14.05
N THR A 3 12.65 -13.36 13.39
CA THR A 3 12.75 -11.94 13.00
C THR A 3 11.52 -11.21 13.50
N ILE A 4 11.72 -10.16 14.30
CA ILE A 4 10.65 -9.27 14.78
C ILE A 4 10.96 -7.86 14.27
N ARG A 5 9.93 -7.15 13.79
CA ARG A 5 10.03 -5.79 13.26
C ARG A 5 8.84 -4.95 13.74
N ARG A 6 9.07 -3.66 13.92
CA ARG A 6 8.07 -2.67 14.34
C ARG A 6 7.60 -1.90 13.11
N PHE A 7 6.29 -1.71 12.96
CA PHE A 7 5.68 -1.04 11.81
C PHE A 7 4.64 0.01 12.21
N SER A 8 4.91 0.71 13.30
CA SER A 8 3.99 1.65 13.92
C SER A 8 3.93 3.00 13.18
N PRO A 9 2.88 3.81 13.40
CA PRO A 9 2.68 5.07 12.68
C PRO A 9 3.82 6.08 12.82
N ASP A 10 4.63 6.04 13.88
CA ASP A 10 5.81 6.90 14.07
C ASP A 10 6.96 6.61 13.08
N LEU A 11 6.91 5.48 12.39
CA LEU A 11 7.90 5.10 11.36
C LEU A 11 7.44 5.48 9.95
N LYS A 12 6.22 6.02 9.80
CA LYS A 12 5.62 6.23 8.48
C LYS A 12 6.40 7.25 7.66
N THR A 13 6.59 6.92 6.39
CA THR A 13 7.22 7.80 5.41
C THR A 13 6.16 8.25 4.41
N LYS A 14 6.30 9.47 3.89
CA LYS A 14 5.35 10.00 2.91
C LYS A 14 5.46 9.19 1.62
N VAL A 15 4.32 8.75 1.07
CA VAL A 15 4.31 8.09 -0.24
C VAL A 15 4.58 9.16 -1.31
N PRO A 16 5.60 9.01 -2.17
CA PRO A 16 5.93 10.02 -3.17
C PRO A 16 4.89 10.09 -4.30
N ARG A 17 4.71 11.30 -4.88
CA ARG A 17 3.95 11.61 -6.13
C ARG A 17 2.48 11.15 -6.18
N GLY A 18 1.56 12.09 -6.37
CA GLY A 18 0.14 11.77 -6.62
C GLY A 18 -0.61 11.16 -5.42
N HIS A 19 -0.07 11.33 -4.21
CA HIS A 19 -0.65 10.76 -3.00
C HIS A 19 -0.65 11.77 -1.84
N PRO A 20 -1.42 12.87 -1.94
CA PRO A 20 -1.51 13.86 -0.86
C PRO A 20 -2.04 13.19 0.42
N GLY A 21 -1.43 13.49 1.58
CA GLY A 21 -1.88 12.94 2.86
C GLY A 21 -1.66 11.43 3.04
N VAL A 22 -0.95 10.74 2.14
CA VAL A 22 -0.70 9.30 2.24
C VAL A 22 0.71 9.01 2.76
N PHE A 23 0.77 8.12 3.73
CA PHE A 23 1.99 7.63 4.35
C PHE A 23 2.00 6.11 4.41
N ALA A 24 3.19 5.53 4.47
CA ALA A 24 3.37 4.09 4.48
C ALA A 24 4.49 3.67 5.43
N VAL A 25 4.32 2.50 6.02
CA VAL A 25 5.37 1.75 6.71
C VAL A 25 5.48 0.37 6.06
N PRO A 26 6.58 0.06 5.37
CA PRO A 26 6.71 -1.25 4.76
C PRO A 26 6.89 -2.35 5.79
N ILE A 27 6.11 -3.42 5.65
CA ILE A 27 6.15 -4.60 6.52
C ILE A 27 7.04 -5.67 5.88
N GLN A 28 6.78 -5.95 4.61
CA GLN A 28 7.43 -7.01 3.85
C GLN A 28 7.66 -6.57 2.41
N PHE A 29 8.79 -6.95 1.85
CA PHE A 29 9.08 -6.79 0.43
C PHE A 29 9.80 -8.02 -0.15
N ASP A 30 9.70 -8.16 -1.47
CA ASP A 30 10.57 -9.05 -2.24
C ASP A 30 12.02 -8.57 -2.13
N LYS A 31 12.93 -9.49 -1.84
CA LYS A 31 14.38 -9.26 -1.91
C LYS A 31 14.80 -8.79 -3.30
N ALA A 32 14.20 -9.32 -4.36
CA ALA A 32 14.58 -8.98 -5.73
C ALA A 32 14.38 -7.49 -6.03
N SER A 33 13.31 -6.87 -5.51
CA SER A 33 13.02 -5.44 -5.70
C SER A 33 14.09 -4.50 -5.12
N PHE A 34 14.93 -5.00 -4.21
CA PHE A 34 15.97 -4.22 -3.53
C PHE A 34 17.37 -4.82 -3.69
N ALA A 35 17.59 -5.71 -4.67
CA ALA A 35 18.86 -6.40 -4.88
C ALA A 35 20.08 -5.46 -5.07
N HIS A 36 19.82 -4.21 -5.47
CA HIS A 36 20.85 -3.18 -5.68
C HIS A 36 21.12 -2.29 -4.46
N MET A 37 20.38 -2.47 -3.36
CA MET A 37 20.52 -1.64 -2.15
C MET A 37 21.10 -2.45 -0.99
N SER A 38 22.00 -1.84 -0.22
CA SER A 38 22.45 -2.43 1.03
C SER A 38 21.32 -2.42 2.06
N THR A 39 21.41 -3.29 3.05
CA THR A 39 20.45 -3.35 4.16
C THR A 39 20.37 -2.04 4.93
N ASP A 40 21.48 -1.33 5.08
CA ASP A 40 21.55 -0.07 5.82
C ASP A 40 20.84 1.05 5.06
N LEU A 41 21.01 1.11 3.74
CA LEU A 41 20.29 2.07 2.89
C LEU A 41 18.78 1.80 2.86
N ILE A 42 18.37 0.53 2.88
CA ILE A 42 16.96 0.16 3.00
C ILE A 42 16.41 0.62 4.35
N ALA A 43 17.15 0.39 5.44
CA ALA A 43 16.74 0.78 6.78
C ALA A 43 16.62 2.31 6.94
N GLU A 44 17.58 3.05 6.40
CA GLU A 44 17.54 4.52 6.37
C GLU A 44 16.32 5.03 5.58
N ARG A 45 16.08 4.45 4.40
CA ARG A 45 14.97 4.86 3.52
C ARG A 45 13.59 4.67 4.17
N PHE A 46 13.40 3.61 4.95
CA PHE A 46 12.09 3.21 5.49
C PHE A 46 11.96 3.44 6.99
N ASN A 47 12.88 4.20 7.61
CA ASN A 47 12.94 4.41 9.06
C ASN A 47 12.92 3.08 9.85
N GLY A 48 13.55 2.04 9.31
CA GLY A 48 13.50 0.68 9.81
C GLY A 48 13.66 -0.34 8.69
N GLN A 49 13.99 -1.59 9.05
CA GLN A 49 14.21 -2.65 8.06
C GLN A 49 12.94 -3.48 7.85
N PRO A 50 12.37 -3.52 6.63
CA PRO A 50 11.28 -4.43 6.29
C PRO A 50 11.72 -5.90 6.37
N ILE A 51 10.76 -6.82 6.43
CA ILE A 51 11.04 -8.25 6.28
C ILE A 51 11.28 -8.53 4.79
N MET A 52 12.51 -8.90 4.44
CA MET A 52 12.87 -9.23 3.07
C MET A 52 12.68 -10.73 2.83
N ILE A 53 11.83 -11.10 1.87
CA ILE A 53 11.54 -12.50 1.53
C ILE A 53 11.75 -12.77 0.03
N ASP A 54 11.90 -14.04 -0.34
CA ASP A 54 11.99 -14.46 -1.75
C ASP A 54 10.57 -14.76 -2.29
N SER A 55 9.76 -13.70 -2.46
CA SER A 55 8.37 -13.80 -2.90
C SER A 55 7.96 -12.51 -3.60
N PRO A 56 7.14 -12.55 -4.68
CA PRO A 56 6.69 -11.37 -5.41
C PRO A 56 5.59 -10.58 -4.67
N THR A 57 5.59 -10.60 -3.33
CA THR A 57 4.53 -10.02 -2.50
C THR A 57 5.09 -8.94 -1.60
N SER A 58 4.50 -7.74 -1.70
CA SER A 58 4.72 -6.67 -0.74
C SER A 58 3.57 -6.59 0.26
N VAL A 59 3.90 -6.20 1.49
CA VAL A 59 2.92 -5.88 2.53
C VAL A 59 3.31 -4.55 3.14
N VAL A 60 2.35 -3.63 3.21
CA VAL A 60 2.57 -2.26 3.70
C VAL A 60 1.43 -1.87 4.63
N ALA A 61 1.76 -1.28 5.78
CA ALA A 61 0.79 -0.52 6.56
C ALA A 61 0.66 0.87 5.96
N MET A 62 -0.54 1.24 5.54
CA MET A 62 -0.86 2.49 4.89
C MET A 62 -1.70 3.37 5.80
N TYR A 63 -1.40 4.67 5.79
CA TYR A 63 -2.06 5.69 6.60
C TYR A 63 -2.47 6.82 5.67
N ILE A 64 -3.77 7.06 5.56
CA ILE A 64 -4.36 8.15 4.78
C ILE A 64 -4.91 9.15 5.79
N GLU A 65 -4.27 10.30 5.90
CA GLU A 65 -4.74 11.41 6.74
C GLU A 65 -6.04 12.00 6.19
N PRO A 66 -6.82 12.78 6.98
CA PRO A 66 -7.97 13.51 6.46
C PRO A 66 -7.63 14.31 5.20
N HIS A 67 -8.54 14.29 4.23
CA HIS A 67 -8.39 14.83 2.87
C HIS A 67 -7.20 14.23 2.09
N GLY A 68 -6.69 13.09 2.53
CA GLY A 68 -5.67 12.33 1.84
C GLY A 68 -6.27 11.46 0.75
N SER A 69 -5.52 11.26 -0.33
CA SER A 69 -5.95 10.44 -1.46
C SER A 69 -4.78 9.72 -2.12
N ILE A 70 -5.08 8.57 -2.70
CA ILE A 70 -4.27 7.94 -3.73
C ILE A 70 -4.88 8.33 -5.06
N ASP A 71 -4.16 9.08 -5.89
CA ASP A 71 -4.63 9.44 -7.23
C ASP A 71 -5.04 8.21 -8.04
N GLU A 72 -6.02 8.40 -8.93
CA GLU A 72 -6.51 7.35 -9.79
C GLU A 72 -5.40 6.84 -10.72
N HIS A 73 -5.09 5.55 -10.60
CA HIS A 73 -4.08 4.89 -11.41
C HIS A 73 -4.38 3.40 -11.51
N HIS A 74 -3.63 2.70 -12.37
CA HIS A 74 -3.61 1.25 -12.44
C HIS A 74 -2.16 0.76 -12.51
N ASN A 75 -1.98 -0.52 -12.20
CA ASN A 75 -0.75 -1.24 -12.43
C ASN A 75 -1.06 -2.71 -12.80
N SER A 76 -0.05 -3.49 -13.15
CA SER A 76 -0.21 -4.92 -13.45
C SER A 76 -0.47 -5.77 -12.21
N ASN A 77 -0.28 -5.22 -11.03
CA ASN A 77 -0.29 -5.96 -9.79
C ASN A 77 -1.72 -6.18 -9.33
N PHE A 78 -1.90 -7.28 -8.62
CA PHE A 78 -3.11 -7.51 -7.86
C PHE A 78 -2.91 -6.92 -6.47
N THR A 79 -3.86 -6.12 -5.97
CA THR A 79 -3.73 -5.47 -4.66
C THR A 79 -4.96 -5.69 -3.79
N LEU A 80 -4.75 -6.23 -2.59
CA LEU A 80 -5.75 -6.32 -1.55
C LEU A 80 -5.56 -5.18 -0.54
N PHE A 81 -6.58 -4.34 -0.41
CA PHE A 81 -6.62 -3.19 0.50
C PHE A 81 -7.58 -3.50 1.66
N ILE A 82 -7.06 -3.70 2.87
CA ILE A 82 -7.82 -4.10 4.05
C ILE A 82 -7.87 -2.95 5.04
N VAL A 83 -9.06 -2.43 5.32
CA VAL A 83 -9.24 -1.30 6.23
C VAL A 83 -9.20 -1.78 7.67
N LEU A 84 -8.23 -1.29 8.44
CA LEU A 84 -8.09 -1.61 9.86
C LEU A 84 -8.84 -0.62 10.75
N LYS A 85 -8.86 0.66 10.38
CA LYS A 85 -9.43 1.74 11.18
C LYS A 85 -9.86 2.91 10.30
N GLY A 86 -10.88 3.63 10.76
CA GLY A 86 -11.40 4.80 10.08
C GLY A 86 -12.31 4.46 8.92
N ALA A 87 -12.55 5.46 8.06
CA ALA A 87 -13.44 5.36 6.92
C ALA A 87 -12.96 6.23 5.77
N GLY A 88 -13.47 5.95 4.58
CA GLY A 88 -13.15 6.68 3.36
C GLY A 88 -13.98 6.16 2.20
N TYR A 89 -13.51 6.42 0.99
CA TYR A 89 -14.18 6.03 -0.23
C TYR A 89 -13.17 5.43 -1.19
N VAL A 90 -13.64 4.49 -2.01
CA VAL A 90 -12.90 3.92 -3.12
C VAL A 90 -13.67 4.09 -4.40
N ARG A 91 -12.95 4.17 -5.52
CA ARG A 91 -13.54 4.03 -6.86
C ARG A 91 -12.72 3.09 -7.71
N LEU A 92 -13.38 2.16 -8.40
CA LEU A 92 -12.79 1.15 -9.28
C LEU A 92 -13.38 1.23 -10.68
N GLY A 93 -12.53 1.26 -11.71
CA GLY A 93 -12.95 1.38 -13.12
C GLY A 93 -12.99 2.81 -13.66
N GLY A 94 -12.17 3.70 -13.08
CA GLY A 94 -12.02 5.09 -13.52
C GLY A 94 -13.18 6.00 -13.11
N GLN A 95 -13.25 7.19 -13.70
CA GLN A 95 -14.25 8.23 -13.36
C GLN A 95 -15.72 7.80 -13.41
N LYS A 96 -16.06 6.77 -14.19
CA LYS A 96 -17.43 6.22 -14.29
C LYS A 96 -17.56 4.85 -13.59
N GLY A 97 -16.54 4.49 -12.83
CA GLY A 97 -16.42 3.24 -12.12
C GLY A 97 -17.36 3.12 -10.93
N GLU A 98 -17.27 1.98 -10.24
CA GLU A 98 -17.99 1.73 -9.01
C GLU A 98 -17.34 2.51 -7.86
N GLU A 99 -18.10 3.41 -7.26
CA GLU A 99 -17.70 4.17 -6.08
C GLU A 99 -18.42 3.65 -4.83
N ARG A 100 -17.68 3.41 -3.76
CA ARG A 100 -18.20 2.85 -2.50
C ARG A 100 -17.56 3.54 -1.30
N ALA A 101 -18.36 3.82 -0.29
CA ALA A 101 -17.83 4.09 1.05
C ALA A 101 -17.26 2.80 1.65
N ILE A 102 -16.17 2.93 2.39
CA ILE A 102 -15.47 1.83 3.08
C ILE A 102 -15.13 2.24 4.51
N SER A 103 -15.01 1.26 5.39
CA SER A 103 -14.77 1.45 6.82
C SER A 103 -14.00 0.27 7.42
N ALA A 104 -13.58 0.42 8.67
CA ALA A 104 -12.87 -0.64 9.40
C ALA A 104 -13.57 -2.01 9.31
N GLY A 105 -12.84 -3.02 8.87
CA GLY A 105 -13.35 -4.37 8.62
C GLY A 105 -13.67 -4.66 7.15
N ASP A 106 -13.78 -3.64 6.31
CA ASP A 106 -13.93 -3.82 4.86
C ASP A 106 -12.61 -4.21 4.19
N ALA A 107 -12.72 -4.99 3.12
CA ALA A 107 -11.61 -5.30 2.22
C ALA A 107 -12.01 -4.99 0.79
N VAL A 108 -11.11 -4.33 0.07
CA VAL A 108 -11.28 -3.96 -1.33
C VAL A 108 -10.22 -4.68 -2.15
N LEU A 109 -10.67 -5.38 -3.18
CA LEU A 109 -9.76 -5.92 -4.18
C LEU A 109 -9.60 -4.89 -5.31
N TRP A 110 -8.36 -4.44 -5.54
CA TRP A 110 -7.97 -3.71 -6.73
C TRP A 110 -7.42 -4.70 -7.77
N PRO A 111 -8.17 -4.99 -8.85
CA PRO A 111 -7.75 -5.93 -9.87
C PRO A 111 -6.60 -5.35 -10.71
N SER A 112 -5.76 -6.25 -11.26
CA SER A 112 -4.74 -5.90 -12.23
C SER A 112 -5.31 -5.12 -13.41
N ASN A 113 -4.62 -4.07 -13.81
CA ASN A 113 -4.93 -3.21 -14.96
C ASN A 113 -6.30 -2.51 -14.89
N ILE A 114 -6.86 -2.36 -13.69
CA ILE A 114 -8.08 -1.59 -13.46
C ILE A 114 -7.74 -0.33 -12.67
N ASP A 115 -8.18 0.82 -13.19
CA ASP A 115 -8.02 2.10 -12.51
C ASP A 115 -8.69 2.06 -11.14
N HIS A 116 -7.94 2.45 -10.12
CA HIS A 116 -8.40 2.48 -8.74
C HIS A 116 -7.91 3.74 -8.03
N THR A 117 -8.70 4.20 -7.06
CA THR A 117 -8.37 5.29 -6.15
C THR A 117 -9.02 5.03 -4.80
N VAL A 118 -8.41 5.60 -3.76
CA VAL A 118 -8.96 5.67 -2.41
C VAL A 118 -8.74 7.07 -1.89
N TRP A 119 -9.71 7.64 -1.19
CA TRP A 119 -9.55 8.91 -0.52
C TRP A 119 -10.33 8.96 0.78
N THR A 120 -10.00 9.95 1.57
CA THR A 120 -10.66 10.30 2.82
C THR A 120 -11.25 11.70 2.71
N GLU A 121 -12.28 11.95 3.51
CA GLU A 121 -12.81 13.30 3.72
C GLU A 121 -12.30 13.79 5.08
N GLU A 122 -13.13 13.79 6.12
CA GLU A 122 -12.77 14.32 7.43
C GLU A 122 -12.04 13.31 8.34
N GLU A 123 -12.25 12.01 8.11
CA GLU A 123 -11.68 10.94 8.94
C GLU A 123 -10.41 10.37 8.32
N ALA A 124 -9.40 10.09 9.16
CA ALA A 124 -8.23 9.33 8.73
C ALA A 124 -8.58 7.85 8.51
N LEU A 125 -7.83 7.18 7.64
CA LEU A 125 -7.97 5.76 7.36
C LEU A 125 -6.62 5.04 7.51
N GLU A 126 -6.63 3.88 8.18
CA GLU A 126 -5.47 2.99 8.32
C GLU A 126 -5.78 1.66 7.64
N ALA A 127 -4.86 1.15 6.81
CA ALA A 127 -5.06 -0.07 6.04
C ALA A 127 -3.80 -0.95 5.98
N ILE A 128 -4.00 -2.25 5.73
CA ILE A 128 -2.95 -3.13 5.21
C ILE A 128 -3.14 -3.26 3.71
N VAL A 129 -2.08 -3.00 2.97
CA VAL A 129 -2.02 -3.21 1.53
C VAL A 129 -1.13 -4.41 1.26
N ILE A 130 -1.69 -5.40 0.59
CA ILE A 130 -0.97 -6.59 0.11
C ILE A 130 -0.97 -6.52 -1.40
N GLU A 131 0.20 -6.34 -1.99
CA GLU A 131 0.36 -6.29 -3.43
C GLU A 131 1.12 -7.53 -3.88
N VAL A 132 0.61 -8.19 -4.91
CA VAL A 132 1.26 -9.33 -5.56
C VAL A 132 1.63 -8.90 -6.96
N ASP A 133 2.93 -8.84 -7.23
CA ASP A 133 3.41 -8.74 -8.60
C ASP A 133 3.02 -10.02 -9.33
N THR A 134 2.08 -9.88 -10.25
CA THR A 134 1.57 -11.02 -11.00
C THR A 134 2.53 -11.40 -12.12
N GLY A 135 3.45 -10.50 -12.49
CA GLY A 135 4.18 -10.56 -13.74
C GLY A 135 3.21 -10.63 -14.93
N SER A 136 3.51 -9.93 -16.03
CA SER A 136 3.10 -10.51 -17.30
C SER A 136 3.78 -11.86 -17.34
N SER A 137 3.03 -12.96 -17.24
CA SER A 137 3.56 -14.28 -17.55
C SER A 137 4.16 -14.18 -18.94
N ASN A 138 5.48 -14.10 -19.05
CA ASN A 138 6.17 -14.24 -20.33
C ASN A 138 5.97 -15.69 -20.76
N THR A 139 4.84 -15.95 -21.41
CA THR A 139 4.63 -17.08 -22.32
C THR A 139 5.01 -16.65 -23.72
#